data_AF-A0A640SJE0-F1
#
_entry.id   AF-A0A640SJE0-F1
#
_cell.length_a   1.000
_cell.length_b   1.000
_cell.length_c   1.000
_cell.angle_alpha   90.00
_cell.angle_beta   90.00
_cell.angle_gamma   90.00
#
_symmetry.space_group_name_H-M   'P 1'
#
loop_
_entity.id
_entity.type
_entity.pdbx_description
1 polymer ?
#
loop_
_entity_poly.entity_id
_entity_poly.type
_entity_poly.pdbx_seq_one_letter_code
_entity_poly.pdbx_strand_id
1 'polypeptide(L)'
;MSEGTRRDEEMRRGDGMQLDPERALNEIEGFLLWEAEKDRARTRAQEFCDGLPWLTDSQRWEVEVRYCQDQRDASRAYLERIAVRSAALRTEYDGVYRALRRRLITAVLSGSVAVVALFAVTAFGLAVR
;
A
#
# COMPACT_ATOMS: atom_id res chain seq x y z
N MET A 1 18.28 44.58 -9.63
CA MET A 1 18.72 43.71 -8.53
C MET A 1 17.59 43.62 -7.50
N SER A 2 16.51 42.86 -7.77
CA SER A 2 15.44 42.60 -6.76
C SER A 2 14.40 41.53 -7.16
N GLU A 3 14.36 41.05 -8.41
CA GLU A 3 13.36 40.04 -8.82
C GLU A 3 13.85 38.58 -8.80
N GLY A 4 15.15 38.33 -8.93
CA GLY A 4 15.69 36.96 -8.98
C GLY A 4 15.53 36.20 -7.65
N THR A 5 15.86 36.85 -6.53
CA THR A 5 15.85 36.22 -5.21
C THR A 5 14.44 35.89 -4.69
N ARG A 6 13.39 36.56 -5.19
CA ARG A 6 12.01 36.34 -4.74
C ARG A 6 11.40 35.06 -5.33
N ARG A 7 11.74 34.69 -6.58
CA ARG A 7 11.29 33.43 -7.19
C ARG A 7 11.97 32.21 -6.58
N ASP A 8 13.24 32.33 -6.23
CA ASP A 8 14.01 31.22 -5.68
C ASP A 8 13.55 30.87 -4.25
N GLU A 9 13.03 31.86 -3.50
CA GLU A 9 12.41 31.65 -2.18
C GLU A 9 10.96 31.14 -2.26
N GLU A 10 10.19 31.49 -3.29
CA GLU A 10 8.83 30.99 -3.50
C GLU A 10 8.85 29.52 -3.97
N MET A 11 9.81 29.14 -4.81
CA MET A 11 10.02 27.75 -5.24
C MET A 11 10.48 26.84 -4.09
N ARG A 12 11.12 27.40 -3.06
CA ARG A 12 11.61 26.66 -1.89
C ARG A 12 10.59 26.57 -0.74
N ARG A 13 9.48 27.33 -0.79
CA ARG A 13 8.42 27.34 0.24
C ARG A 13 7.16 26.56 -0.12
N GLY A 14 6.97 26.15 -1.38
CA GLY A 14 5.75 25.46 -1.84
C GLY A 14 5.78 23.93 -1.76
N ASP A 15 6.96 23.32 -1.69
CA ASP A 15 7.13 21.85 -1.66
C ASP A 15 7.31 21.35 -0.22
N GLY A 16 6.48 21.87 0.67
CA GLY A 16 6.32 21.30 2.00
C GLY A 16 5.59 19.98 1.87
N MET A 17 6.30 18.92 1.48
CA MET A 17 6.07 17.53 1.87
C MET A 17 4.59 17.25 2.17
N GLN A 18 3.71 17.41 1.17
CA GLN A 18 2.38 16.78 1.22
C GLN A 18 2.65 15.30 1.01
N LEU A 19 3.16 14.64 2.06
CA LEU A 19 3.20 13.20 2.13
C LEU A 19 1.74 12.77 2.06
N ASP A 20 1.41 12.11 0.96
CA ASP A 20 0.17 11.37 0.84
C ASP A 20 0.00 10.55 2.13
N PRO A 21 -1.04 10.82 2.95
CA PRO A 21 -1.25 10.14 4.21
C PRO A 21 -1.27 8.61 4.04
N GLU A 22 -1.74 8.12 2.89
CA GLU A 22 -1.76 6.69 2.58
C GLU A 22 -0.34 6.13 2.41
N ARG A 23 0.55 6.88 1.76
CA ARG A 23 1.95 6.48 1.59
C ARG A 23 2.69 6.47 2.91
N ALA A 24 2.51 7.50 3.73
CA ALA A 24 3.12 7.57 5.05
C ALA A 24 2.63 6.43 5.96
N LEU A 25 1.34 6.12 5.93
CA LEU A 25 0.78 4.99 6.66
C LEU A 25 1.37 3.65 6.21
N ASN A 26 1.49 3.43 4.89
CA ASN A 26 2.07 2.20 4.34
C ASN A 26 3.55 2.02 4.75
N GLU A 27 4.34 3.10 4.72
CA GLU A 27 5.74 3.07 5.16
C GLU A 27 5.84 2.72 6.66
N ILE A 28 4.96 3.27 7.49
CA ILE A 28 4.89 2.94 8.94
C ILE A 28 4.47 1.48 9.13
N GLU A 29 3.42 1.02 8.46
CA GLU A 29 2.96 -0.38 8.55
C GLU A 29 4.06 -1.35 8.14
N GLY A 30 4.77 -1.07 7.04
CA GLY A 30 5.90 -1.87 6.58
C GLY A 30 7.04 -1.92 7.59
N PHE A 31 7.36 -0.79 8.21
CA PHE A 31 8.35 -0.73 9.29
C PHE A 31 7.92 -1.57 10.51
N LEU A 32 6.67 -1.43 10.96
CA LEU A 32 6.14 -2.18 12.10
C LEU A 32 6.12 -3.69 11.85
N LEU A 33 5.74 -4.10 10.63
CA LEU A 33 5.77 -5.52 10.24
C LEU A 33 7.19 -6.08 10.28
N TRP A 34 8.16 -5.31 9.77
CA TRP A 34 9.56 -5.71 9.76
C TRP A 34 10.15 -5.82 11.16
N GLU A 35 9.83 -4.87 12.04
CA GLU A 35 10.31 -4.90 13.42
C GLU A 35 9.72 -6.08 14.19
N ALA A 36 8.42 -6.36 14.00
CA ALA A 36 7.78 -7.54 14.57
C ALA A 36 8.40 -8.85 14.05
N GLU A 37 8.78 -8.93 12.78
CA GLU A 37 9.41 -10.13 12.22
C GLU A 37 10.83 -10.34 12.75
N LYS A 38 11.59 -9.26 12.96
CA LYS A 38 12.90 -9.33 13.63
C LYS A 38 12.78 -9.87 15.06
N ASP A 39 11.79 -9.41 15.81
CA ASP A 39 11.55 -9.87 17.18
C ASP A 39 11.18 -11.36 17.20
N ARG A 40 10.26 -11.79 16.33
CA ARG A 40 9.92 -13.22 16.16
C ARG A 40 11.11 -14.08 15.75
N ALA A 41 11.98 -13.59 14.87
CA ALA A 41 13.18 -14.31 14.46
C ALA A 41 14.14 -14.51 15.63
N ARG A 42 14.31 -13.50 16.50
CA ARG A 42 15.13 -13.61 17.72
C ARG A 42 14.54 -14.60 18.72
N THR A 43 13.24 -14.50 19.01
CA THR A 43 12.57 -15.42 19.94
C THR A 43 12.69 -16.88 19.46
N ARG A 44 12.45 -17.14 18.17
CA ARG A 44 12.63 -18.49 17.59
C ARG A 44 14.07 -18.98 17.66
N ALA A 45 15.05 -18.09 17.48
CA ALA A 45 16.46 -18.44 17.61
C ALA A 45 16.80 -18.87 19.04
N GLN A 46 16.32 -18.11 20.04
CA GLN A 46 16.50 -18.41 21.46
C GLN A 46 15.85 -19.75 21.83
N GLU A 47 14.57 -19.96 21.47
CA GLU A 47 13.86 -21.22 21.71
C GLU A 47 14.57 -22.43 21.07
N PHE A 48 15.09 -22.25 19.86
CA PHE A 48 15.85 -23.29 19.15
C PHE A 48 17.16 -23.62 19.88
N CYS A 49 17.88 -22.60 20.34
CA CYS A 49 19.13 -22.76 21.07
C CYS A 49 18.90 -23.36 22.48
N ASP A 50 17.80 -23.02 23.15
CA ASP A 50 17.43 -23.60 24.45
C ASP A 50 17.21 -25.12 24.35
N GLY A 51 16.76 -25.62 23.20
CA GLY A 51 16.66 -27.05 22.89
C GLY A 51 18.02 -27.76 22.72
N LEU A 52 19.13 -27.03 22.73
CA LEU A 52 20.49 -27.53 22.47
C LEU A 52 21.43 -27.21 23.65
N PRO A 53 21.23 -27.84 24.83
CA PRO A 53 21.97 -27.50 26.06
C PRO A 53 23.46 -27.86 26.01
N TRP A 54 23.91 -28.62 25.00
CA TRP A 54 25.31 -29.00 24.81
C TRP A 54 26.13 -27.97 24.02
N LEU A 55 25.51 -26.90 23.50
CA LEU A 55 26.23 -25.83 22.81
C LEU A 55 26.91 -24.90 23.80
N THR A 56 28.18 -24.57 23.54
CA THR A 56 28.86 -23.48 24.25
C THR A 56 28.26 -22.13 23.86
N ASP A 57 28.39 -21.12 24.72
CA ASP A 57 27.85 -19.77 24.44
C ASP A 57 28.32 -19.18 23.11
N SER A 58 29.57 -19.46 22.72
CA SER A 58 30.11 -19.05 21.41
C SER A 58 29.42 -19.73 20.23
N GLN A 59 29.12 -21.03 20.33
CA GLN A 59 28.43 -21.78 19.28
C GLN A 59 26.95 -21.40 19.21
N ARG A 60 26.33 -21.12 20.37
CA ARG A 60 24.95 -20.62 20.46
C ARG A 60 24.80 -19.29 19.72
N TRP A 61 25.67 -18.33 20.00
CA TRP A 61 25.66 -17.03 19.34
C TRP A 61 25.83 -17.14 17.82
N GLU A 62 26.73 -17.99 17.35
CA GLU A 62 26.97 -18.19 15.91
C GLU A 62 25.73 -18.77 15.20
N VAL A 63 25.06 -19.75 15.83
CA VAL A 63 23.81 -20.33 15.34
C VAL A 63 22.69 -19.30 15.33
N GLU A 64 22.53 -18.50 16.39
CA GLU A 64 21.52 -17.44 16.46
C GLU A 64 21.69 -16.41 15.34
N VAL A 65 22.93 -15.97 15.09
CA VAL A 65 23.23 -15.01 14.00
C VAL A 65 22.91 -15.60 12.64
N ARG A 66 23.32 -16.84 12.37
CA ARG A 66 23.05 -17.52 11.09
C ARG A 66 21.57 -17.79 10.89
N TYR A 67 20.85 -18.21 11.94
CA TYR A 67 19.41 -18.41 11.91
C TYR A 67 18.66 -17.10 11.62
N CYS A 68 19.04 -16.00 12.28
CA CYS A 68 18.45 -14.69 12.02
C CYS A 68 18.70 -14.21 10.59
N GLN A 69 19.88 -14.48 10.01
CA GLN A 69 20.18 -14.17 8.61
C GLN A 69 19.30 -14.98 7.66
N ASP A 70 19.25 -16.30 7.85
CA ASP A 70 18.47 -17.22 7.00
C ASP A 70 16.96 -16.89 7.05
N GLN A 71 16.43 -16.59 8.24
CA GLN A 71 15.03 -16.18 8.38
C GLN A 71 14.72 -14.85 7.67
N ARG A 72 15.65 -13.90 7.68
CA ARG A 72 15.48 -12.63 6.95
C ARG A 72 15.46 -12.86 5.45
N ASP A 73 16.36 -13.69 4.94
CA ASP A 73 16.44 -14.00 3.51
C ASP A 73 15.22 -14.79 3.04
N ALA A 74 14.77 -15.76 3.83
CA ALA A 74 13.55 -16.53 3.57
C ALA A 74 12.31 -15.63 3.57
N SER A 75 12.16 -14.75 4.57
CA SER A 75 11.07 -13.78 4.65
C SER A 75 11.07 -12.84 3.45
N ARG A 76 12.25 -12.32 3.05
CA ARG A 76 12.40 -11.46 1.87
C ARG A 76 11.95 -12.17 0.60
N ALA A 77 12.42 -13.41 0.38
CA ALA A 77 12.07 -14.18 -0.80
C ALA A 77 10.58 -14.57 -0.85
N TYR A 78 9.93 -14.76 0.30
CA TYR A 78 8.50 -15.01 0.37
C TYR A 78 7.67 -13.76 0.05
N LEU A 79 8.04 -12.62 0.64
CA LEU A 79 7.38 -11.33 0.37
C LEU A 79 7.54 -10.91 -1.09
N GLU A 80 8.72 -11.10 -1.69
CA GLU A 80 8.94 -10.81 -3.11
C GLU A 80 8.04 -11.67 -4.01
N ARG A 81 7.92 -12.97 -3.70
CA ARG A 81 7.02 -13.87 -4.42
C ARG A 81 5.55 -13.46 -4.29
N ILE A 82 5.11 -13.08 -3.09
CA ILE A 82 3.75 -12.57 -2.88
C ILE A 82 3.56 -11.27 -3.66
N ALA A 83 4.49 -10.33 -3.59
CA ALA A 83 4.40 -9.05 -4.28
C ALA A 83 4.25 -9.26 -5.80
N VAL A 84 5.08 -10.12 -6.39
CA VAL A 84 5.00 -10.48 -7.82
C VAL A 84 3.65 -11.14 -8.14
N ARG A 85 3.20 -12.09 -7.31
CA ARG A 85 1.92 -12.79 -7.53
C ARG A 85 0.72 -11.86 -7.39
N SER A 86 0.71 -10.99 -6.38
CA SER A 86 -0.33 -9.99 -6.15
C SER A 86 -0.35 -8.93 -7.24
N ALA A 87 0.81 -8.53 -7.77
CA ALA A 87 0.89 -7.64 -8.92
C ALA A 87 0.36 -8.29 -10.20
N ALA A 88 0.70 -9.56 -10.43
CA ALA A 88 0.17 -10.34 -11.55
C ALA A 88 -1.36 -10.48 -11.45
N LEU A 89 -1.88 -10.81 -10.26
CA LEU A 89 -3.33 -10.85 -9.99
C LEU A 89 -3.97 -9.47 -10.22
N ARG A 90 -3.43 -8.39 -9.65
CA ARG A 90 -3.97 -7.04 -9.88
C ARG A 90 -4.01 -6.68 -11.36
N THR A 91 -2.97 -7.04 -12.11
CA THR A 91 -2.92 -6.79 -13.56
C THR A 91 -3.99 -7.59 -14.32
N GLU A 92 -4.21 -8.85 -13.94
CA GLU A 92 -5.23 -9.73 -14.52
C GLU A 92 -6.66 -9.23 -14.23
N TYR A 93 -6.92 -8.73 -13.02
CA TYR A 93 -8.24 -8.27 -12.59
C TYR A 93 -8.54 -6.81 -12.96
N ASP A 94 -7.52 -5.98 -13.22
CA ASP A 94 -7.68 -4.58 -13.60
C ASP A 94 -8.47 -4.42 -14.91
N GLY A 95 -8.31 -5.34 -15.86
CA GLY A 95 -9.06 -5.34 -17.11
C GLY A 95 -10.56 -5.54 -16.89
N VAL A 96 -10.92 -6.53 -16.06
CA VAL A 96 -12.31 -6.86 -15.71
C VAL A 96 -12.94 -5.75 -14.89
N TYR A 97 -12.21 -5.22 -13.90
CA TYR A 97 -12.71 -4.16 -13.03
C TYR A 97 -12.95 -2.85 -13.80
N ARG A 98 -12.07 -2.49 -14.74
CA ARG A 98 -12.27 -1.31 -15.60
C ARG A 98 -13.51 -1.46 -16.49
N ALA A 99 -13.74 -2.66 -17.04
CA ALA A 99 -14.93 -2.92 -17.85
C ALA A 99 -16.21 -2.81 -17.01
N LEU A 100 -16.24 -3.41 -15.82
CA LEU A 100 -17.40 -3.36 -14.92
C LEU A 100 -17.65 -1.94 -14.40
N ARG A 101 -16.60 -1.23 -14.01
CA ARG A 101 -16.68 0.18 -13.58
C ARG A 101 -17.21 1.07 -14.70
N ARG A 102 -16.76 0.90 -15.94
CA ARG A 102 -17.31 1.62 -17.10
C ARG A 102 -18.79 1.34 -17.27
N ARG A 103 -19.20 0.06 -17.23
CA ARG A 103 -20.62 -0.33 -17.36
C ARG A 103 -21.49 0.30 -16.26
N LEU A 104 -21.05 0.26 -15.01
CA LEU A 104 -21.77 0.87 -13.89
C LEU A 104 -21.86 2.38 -14.05
N ILE A 105 -20.75 3.06 -14.37
CA ILE A 105 -20.77 4.51 -14.61
C ILE A 105 -21.72 4.85 -15.75
N THR A 106 -21.69 4.12 -16.87
CA THR A 106 -22.61 4.37 -17.99
C THR A 106 -24.06 4.13 -17.61
N ALA A 107 -24.37 3.11 -16.80
CA ALA A 107 -25.72 2.83 -16.34
C ALA A 107 -26.23 3.90 -15.36
N VAL A 108 -25.37 4.37 -14.45
CA VAL A 108 -25.71 5.44 -13.51
C VAL A 108 -25.92 6.76 -14.24
N LEU A 109 -25.05 7.09 -15.21
CA LEU A 109 -25.18 8.30 -16.01
C LEU A 109 -26.41 8.24 -16.92
N SER A 110 -26.70 7.11 -17.56
CA SER A 110 -27.91 6.98 -18.38
C SER A 110 -29.18 7.06 -17.52
N GLY A 111 -29.18 6.42 -16.35
CA GLY A 111 -30.26 6.51 -15.39
C GLY A 111 -30.48 7.93 -14.88
N SER A 112 -29.42 8.65 -14.52
CA SER A 112 -29.54 10.03 -14.05
C SER A 112 -30.06 10.98 -15.14
N VAL A 113 -29.58 10.83 -16.39
CA VAL A 113 -30.10 11.59 -17.53
C VAL A 113 -31.58 11.30 -17.77
N ALA A 114 -31.99 10.03 -17.72
CA ALA A 114 -33.39 9.64 -17.89
C ALA A 114 -34.29 10.23 -16.80
N VAL A 115 -33.85 10.21 -15.54
CA VAL A 115 -34.55 10.81 -14.41
C VAL A 115 -34.68 12.32 -14.58
N VAL A 116 -33.59 13.01 -14.92
CA VAL A 116 -33.60 14.47 -15.17
C VAL A 116 -34.52 14.83 -16.32
N ALA A 117 -34.51 14.06 -17.42
CA ALA A 117 -35.39 14.27 -18.55
C ALA A 117 -36.87 14.11 -18.17
N LEU A 118 -37.20 13.09 -17.36
CA LEU A 118 -38.56 12.88 -16.87
C LEU A 118 -39.03 14.04 -15.98
N PHE A 119 -38.16 14.52 -15.09
CA PHE A 119 -38.45 15.71 -14.27
C PHE A 119 -38.62 16.97 -15.13
N ALA A 120 -37.82 17.16 -16.17
CA ALA A 120 -37.95 18.30 -17.07
C ALA A 120 -39.27 18.25 -17.85
N VAL A 121 -39.68 17.08 -18.36
CA VAL A 121 -40.95 16.90 -19.09
C VAL A 121 -42.14 17.14 -18.18
N THR A 122 -42.11 16.63 -16.94
CA THR A 122 -43.19 16.86 -15.97
C THR A 122 -43.28 18.31 -15.54
N ALA A 123 -42.14 18.97 -15.28
CA ALA A 123 -42.10 20.39 -14.97
C ALA A 123 -42.60 21.26 -16.14
N PHE A 124 -42.18 20.96 -17.37
CA PHE A 124 -42.64 21.67 -18.57
C PHE A 124 -44.14 21.46 -18.82
N GLY A 125 -44.64 20.23 -18.64
CA GLY A 125 -46.06 19.93 -18.75
C GLY A 125 -46.93 20.63 -17.70
N LEU A 126 -46.41 20.82 -16.48
CA LEU A 126 -47.06 21.63 -15.44
C LEU A 126 -46.99 23.12 -15.74
N ALA A 127 -45.93 23.61 -16.39
CA ALA A 127 -45.78 25.01 -16.75
C ALA A 127 -46.63 25.44 -17.97
N VAL A 128 -46.99 24.50 -18.84
CA VAL A 128 -47.80 24.74 -20.05
C VAL A 128 -49.32 24.60 -19.80
N ARG A 129 -49.72 24.05 -18.65
CA ARG A 129 -51.11 23.81 -18.28
C ARG A 129 -51.65 24.88 -17.33
#